data_AF-A0A328UP93-F1
#
_entry.id   AF-A0A328UP93-F1
#
_cell.length_a   1.000
_cell.length_b   1.000
_cell.length_c   1.000
_cell.angle_alpha   90.00
_cell.angle_beta   90.00
_cell.angle_gamma   90.00
#
_symmetry.space_group_name_H-M   'P 1'
#
loop_
_entity.id
_entity.type
_entity.pdbx_description
1 polymer ?
#
loop_
_entity_poly.entity_id
_entity_poly.type
_entity_poly.pdbx_seq_one_letter_code
_entity_poly.pdbx_strand_id
1 'polypeptide(L)'
;MRAGNGTIQERTPPYSRREHGLRDIALTRKQSKGTQQPGDKQKKSGKPAPEKQEPRGQADGRNPKPCPLYRKCGGCQLQNMSYERQLSWKQAETQKLLGKYHTVAPILGMENPYYYRNKVQAAFALTRDKRVISGVYQASTHHVVAVESCMTEDRKADEIIGTIRGLLPSFKLLPYNEDSGRGFLRHVLVKRGFQSGQIMVTLVTGTPLFPSKNHFVAALRERHPEITTILMNINSSSTSMVLGPVEKVLYGPGYIEDTLCGCVFRISASSFYQINPVQTEVLYQKAIDLAGLSGKERVLDAYCGIGTIGLIASRRARRVIGVEINRDAVRDAAANARRNHIGNAEFYQGDAGEFMRQMQEAGEKLDVLFMDPPRAGSSRTFLSAVAALAPQRVVYISCNPETQARDIGFLVQKGYRVQAIQPVDMFPHTNHVETVVLLSKGEIDSKKVRVEFSLEDMDMSGFQNDATYGQIKERVLEKTGLKVSSLYIAQVKQKHGIIERENYNKPKSENARQPQCPPEKEAAITEALKYFGMI
;
A
#
# COMPACT_ATOMS: atom_id res chain seq x y z
N MET A 1 4.49 3.35 -62.29
CA MET A 1 3.39 4.28 -62.62
C MET A 1 2.87 4.92 -61.34
N ARG A 2 2.32 6.13 -61.47
CA ARG A 2 2.08 7.15 -60.43
C ARG A 2 0.99 6.81 -59.40
N ALA A 3 1.26 7.30 -58.19
CA ALA A 3 0.41 8.09 -57.27
C ALA A 3 -0.87 7.51 -56.64
N GLY A 4 -1.04 7.81 -55.35
CA GLY A 4 -2.32 7.75 -54.63
C GLY A 4 -2.19 8.10 -53.15
N ASN A 5 -2.00 9.39 -52.83
CA ASN A 5 -2.16 9.94 -51.48
C ASN A 5 -3.62 9.82 -51.01
N GLY A 6 -3.83 9.42 -49.77
CA GLY A 6 -5.14 9.39 -49.11
C GLY A 6 -5.05 9.85 -47.66
N THR A 7 -5.14 11.16 -47.45
CA THR A 7 -5.39 11.84 -46.18
C THR A 7 -6.75 11.43 -45.60
N ILE A 8 -6.78 11.01 -44.33
CA ILE A 8 -8.03 10.83 -43.56
C ILE A 8 -8.16 12.00 -42.58
N GLN A 9 -9.22 12.79 -42.78
CA GLN A 9 -9.65 13.89 -41.94
C GLN A 9 -10.35 13.36 -40.68
N GLU A 10 -9.88 13.78 -39.51
CA GLU A 10 -10.62 13.66 -38.25
C GLU A 10 -11.77 14.67 -38.21
N ARG A 11 -13.00 14.19 -38.00
CA ARG A 11 -14.19 15.02 -37.74
C ARG A 11 -14.59 14.88 -36.28
N THR A 12 -14.43 15.97 -35.53
CA THR A 12 -14.94 16.15 -34.15
C THR A 12 -16.39 16.66 -34.21
N PRO A 13 -17.34 16.14 -33.39
CA PRO A 13 -18.67 16.71 -33.28
C PRO A 13 -18.72 17.87 -32.26
N PRO A 14 -19.55 18.91 -32.48
CA PRO A 14 -19.60 20.10 -31.63
C PRO A 14 -20.51 19.88 -30.40
N TYR A 15 -20.01 20.22 -29.21
CA TYR A 15 -20.81 20.28 -27.99
C TYR A 15 -21.34 21.71 -27.77
N SER A 16 -22.66 21.83 -27.71
CA SER A 16 -23.39 23.09 -27.56
C SER A 16 -23.40 23.56 -26.10
N ARG A 17 -23.16 24.86 -25.90
CA ARG A 17 -23.38 25.56 -24.63
C ARG A 17 -24.88 25.70 -24.38
N ARG A 18 -25.32 25.38 -23.15
CA ARG A 18 -26.55 25.92 -22.59
C ARG A 18 -26.23 26.67 -21.30
N GLU A 19 -26.50 27.96 -21.36
CA GLU A 19 -26.55 28.88 -20.24
C GLU A 19 -27.76 28.55 -19.37
N HIS A 20 -27.58 28.49 -18.06
CA HIS A 20 -28.65 28.66 -17.10
C HIS A 20 -28.17 29.62 -16.02
N GLY A 21 -28.70 30.84 -16.08
CA GLY A 21 -28.58 31.82 -15.01
C GLY A 21 -29.43 31.43 -13.81
N LEU A 22 -28.91 31.68 -12.61
CA LEU A 22 -29.69 31.72 -11.38
C LEU A 22 -29.20 32.90 -10.55
N ARG A 23 -30.21 33.65 -10.08
CA ARG A 23 -30.17 34.99 -9.51
C ARG A 23 -29.70 35.01 -8.07
N ASP A 24 -29.23 36.19 -7.69
CA ASP A 24 -28.91 36.66 -6.34
C ASP A 24 -29.96 36.32 -5.27
N ILE A 25 -29.48 35.94 -4.09
CA ILE A 25 -30.15 36.26 -2.82
C ILE A 25 -29.10 36.78 -1.86
N ALA A 26 -29.15 38.10 -1.64
CA ALA A 26 -28.40 38.81 -0.63
C ALA A 26 -28.96 38.50 0.78
N LEU A 27 -28.08 38.21 1.73
CA LEU A 27 -28.38 38.27 3.16
C LEU A 27 -27.37 39.18 3.85
N THR A 28 -27.79 40.43 4.01
CA THR A 28 -27.19 41.45 4.87
C THR A 28 -27.54 41.17 6.34
N ARG A 29 -26.54 41.06 7.21
CA ARG A 29 -26.73 41.32 8.66
C ARG A 29 -25.51 42.03 9.27
N LYS A 30 -25.68 43.35 9.34
CA LYS A 30 -25.32 44.30 10.41
C LYS A 30 -24.13 43.95 11.32
N GLN A 31 -23.04 44.71 11.12
CA GLN A 31 -22.04 45.04 12.14
C GLN A 31 -22.66 45.95 13.21
N SER A 32 -22.50 45.63 14.48
CA SER A 32 -22.60 46.59 15.58
C SER A 32 -21.23 46.78 16.22
N LYS A 33 -20.75 48.01 16.15
CA LYS A 33 -19.57 48.52 16.86
C LYS A 33 -19.93 48.74 18.33
N GLY A 34 -19.08 48.27 19.23
CA GLY A 34 -19.10 48.62 20.65
C GLY A 34 -17.69 48.99 21.09
N THR A 35 -17.44 50.30 21.19
CA THR A 35 -16.26 50.95 21.77
C THR A 35 -16.25 50.80 23.29
N GLN A 36 -15.10 50.50 23.90
CA GLN A 36 -14.80 50.86 25.28
C GLN A 36 -13.29 50.99 25.53
N GLN A 37 -12.93 52.11 26.16
CA GLN A 37 -11.59 52.57 26.54
C GLN A 37 -11.05 51.87 27.80
N PRO A 38 -9.74 51.98 28.10
CA PRO A 38 -9.08 51.21 29.16
C PRO A 38 -9.14 51.93 30.52
N GLY A 39 -9.48 51.18 31.57
CA GLY A 39 -9.53 51.65 32.96
C GLY A 39 -8.74 50.76 33.91
N ASP A 40 -7.70 51.38 34.47
CA ASP A 40 -7.05 51.27 35.77
C ASP A 40 -6.81 49.95 36.56
N LYS A 41 -5.64 49.97 37.20
CA LYS A 41 -5.05 48.94 38.08
C LYS A 41 -5.83 48.78 39.38
N GLN A 42 -6.02 47.54 39.85
CA GLN A 42 -6.08 47.23 41.28
C GLN A 42 -5.52 45.83 41.59
N LYS A 43 -4.51 45.80 42.46
CA LYS A 43 -3.97 44.61 43.14
C LYS A 43 -5.01 44.08 44.13
N LYS A 44 -5.33 42.78 44.08
CA LYS A 44 -5.83 42.02 45.24
C LYS A 44 -5.18 40.63 45.29
N SER A 45 -4.80 40.28 46.50
CA SER A 45 -4.07 39.12 46.97
C SER A 45 -4.97 37.90 47.22
N GLY A 46 -4.40 36.69 47.12
CA GLY A 46 -4.77 35.54 47.96
C GLY A 46 -5.56 34.39 47.32
N LYS A 47 -4.86 33.31 46.95
CA LYS A 47 -4.98 31.92 47.48
C LYS A 47 -4.17 30.95 46.59
N PRO A 48 -3.39 30.00 47.14
CA PRO A 48 -2.64 29.04 46.34
C PRO A 48 -3.58 28.00 45.72
N ALA A 49 -3.39 27.74 44.43
CA ALA A 49 -4.10 26.70 43.69
C ALA A 49 -3.62 25.31 44.13
N PRO A 50 -4.48 24.27 44.12
CA PRO A 50 -4.08 22.94 44.53
C PRO A 50 -3.09 22.34 43.52
N GLU A 51 -2.04 21.72 44.06
CA GLU A 51 -1.06 20.92 43.34
C GLU A 51 -1.78 19.88 42.47
N LYS A 52 -1.61 20.00 41.14
CA LYS A 52 -2.06 18.96 40.22
C LYS A 52 -1.15 17.75 40.41
N GLN A 53 -1.69 16.72 41.05
CA GLN A 53 -1.12 15.37 41.01
C GLN A 53 -0.91 14.97 39.55
N GLU A 54 0.33 14.59 39.23
CA GLU A 54 0.69 14.03 37.93
C GLU A 54 -0.12 12.75 37.67
N PRO A 55 -0.82 12.62 36.54
CA PRO A 55 -1.48 11.38 36.21
C PRO A 55 -0.43 10.33 35.88
N ARG A 56 -0.46 9.23 36.65
CA ARG A 56 0.30 8.00 36.40
C ARG A 56 0.09 7.55 34.94
N GLY A 57 1.20 7.22 34.28
CA GLY A 57 1.30 7.01 32.84
C GLY A 57 0.28 6.03 32.26
N GLN A 58 -0.68 6.59 31.51
CA GLN A 58 -1.18 5.97 30.29
C GLN A 58 -0.48 6.67 29.14
N ALA A 59 0.21 5.93 28.27
CA ALA A 59 0.72 6.49 27.03
C ALA A 59 -0.45 7.14 26.28
N ASP A 60 -0.44 8.46 26.09
CA ASP A 60 -1.58 9.24 25.58
C ASP A 60 -1.93 8.92 24.11
N GLY A 61 -1.28 7.93 23.52
CA GLY A 61 -1.44 7.46 22.15
C GLY A 61 -1.10 8.51 21.10
N ARG A 62 -0.41 9.60 21.50
CA ARG A 62 0.05 10.65 20.59
C ARG A 62 1.45 10.35 20.09
N ASN A 63 1.76 10.85 18.90
CA ASN A 63 3.12 10.76 18.37
C ASN A 63 4.06 11.71 19.16
N PRO A 64 5.18 11.21 19.69
CA PRO A 64 6.17 12.04 20.39
C PRO A 64 6.86 13.09 19.50
N LYS A 65 6.83 12.94 18.17
CA LYS A 65 7.42 13.88 17.20
C LYS A 65 6.36 14.37 16.19
N PRO A 66 5.46 15.28 16.60
CA PRO A 66 4.42 15.77 15.70
C PRO A 66 5.03 16.59 14.55
N CYS A 67 4.54 16.36 13.33
CA CYS A 67 4.95 17.16 12.19
C CYS A 67 4.38 18.58 12.28
N PRO A 68 5.20 19.63 12.12
CA PRO A 68 4.73 21.02 12.20
C PRO A 68 3.71 21.37 11.10
N LEU A 69 3.65 20.56 10.03
CA LEU A 69 2.78 20.79 8.87
C LEU A 69 1.53 19.90 8.85
N TYR A 70 1.29 19.03 9.84
CA TYR A 70 0.22 18.02 9.82
C TYR A 70 -1.18 18.54 9.45
N ARG A 71 -1.53 19.76 9.86
CA ARG A 71 -2.86 20.36 9.55
C ARG A 71 -2.94 21.02 8.16
N LYS A 72 -1.80 21.29 7.53
CA LYS A 72 -1.72 22.01 6.24
C LYS A 72 -1.33 21.08 5.09
N CYS A 73 -0.39 20.17 5.36
CA CYS A 73 0.08 19.15 4.44
C CYS A 73 -0.99 18.08 4.25
N GLY A 74 -1.39 17.80 3.01
CA GLY A 74 -2.33 16.72 2.69
C GLY A 74 -1.73 15.31 2.73
N GLY A 75 -0.45 15.17 3.09
CA GLY A 75 0.31 13.94 2.91
C GLY A 75 0.11 12.86 3.99
N CYS A 76 -0.11 13.24 5.26
CA CYS A 76 -0.19 12.30 6.38
C CYS A 76 -1.42 12.57 7.27
N GLN A 77 -2.36 11.62 7.34
CA GLN A 77 -3.62 11.75 8.08
C GLN A 77 -3.57 11.18 9.49
N LEU A 78 -2.56 10.35 9.81
CA LEU A 78 -2.43 9.67 11.09
C LEU A 78 -1.15 10.03 11.84
N GLN A 79 -0.34 10.97 11.35
CA GLN A 79 0.98 11.26 11.92
C GLN A 79 0.96 11.69 13.39
N ASN A 80 -0.14 12.26 13.90
CA ASN A 80 -0.25 12.63 15.31
C ASN A 80 -0.64 11.46 16.24
N MET A 81 -0.84 10.27 15.69
CA MET A 81 -1.16 9.03 16.40
C MET A 81 0.13 8.21 16.60
N SER A 82 0.29 7.55 17.76
CA SER A 82 1.39 6.59 17.94
C SER A 82 1.32 5.48 16.89
N TYR A 83 2.47 4.88 16.55
CA TYR A 83 2.51 3.94 15.43
C TYR A 83 1.70 2.67 15.70
N GLU A 84 1.74 2.16 16.93
CA GLU A 84 0.96 1.00 17.37
C GLU A 84 -0.54 1.25 17.17
N ARG A 85 -0.99 2.45 17.54
CA ARG A 85 -2.39 2.85 17.39
C ARG A 85 -2.78 3.04 15.93
N GLN A 86 -1.86 3.47 15.06
CA GLN A 86 -2.08 3.50 13.61
C GLN A 86 -2.32 2.07 13.08
N LEU A 87 -1.48 1.11 13.48
CA LEU A 87 -1.64 -0.29 13.09
C LEU A 87 -2.96 -0.87 13.59
N SER A 88 -3.31 -0.64 14.86
CA SER A 88 -4.61 -1.09 15.40
C SER A 88 -5.80 -0.48 14.65
N TRP A 89 -5.73 0.81 14.30
CA TRP A 89 -6.78 1.48 13.52
C TRP A 89 -6.91 0.89 12.12
N LYS A 90 -5.78 0.69 11.42
CA LYS A 90 -5.73 0.06 10.09
C LYS A 90 -6.24 -1.38 10.10
N GLN A 91 -5.88 -2.14 11.14
CA GLN A 91 -6.37 -3.51 11.36
C GLN A 91 -7.90 -3.52 11.49
N ALA A 92 -8.45 -2.65 12.33
CA ALA A 92 -9.88 -2.57 12.56
C ALA A 92 -10.66 -2.19 11.29
N GLU A 93 -10.16 -1.23 10.50
CA GLU A 93 -10.81 -0.86 9.24
C GLU A 93 -10.75 -2.01 8.22
N THR A 94 -9.61 -2.70 8.13
CA THR A 94 -9.50 -3.89 7.27
C THR A 94 -10.45 -5.01 7.69
N GLN A 95 -10.55 -5.28 9.00
CA GLN A 95 -11.47 -6.27 9.57
C GLN A 95 -12.93 -5.93 9.26
N LYS A 96 -13.31 -4.66 9.36
CA LYS A 96 -14.65 -4.18 9.03
C LYS A 96 -15.01 -4.42 7.55
N LEU A 97 -14.06 -4.18 6.64
CA LEU A 97 -14.28 -4.28 5.20
C LEU A 97 -14.25 -5.72 4.69
N LEU A 98 -13.26 -6.51 5.14
CA LEU A 98 -12.95 -7.83 4.58
C LEU A 98 -13.26 -9.00 5.52
N GLY A 99 -13.47 -8.75 6.82
CA GLY A 99 -13.63 -9.78 7.84
C GLY A 99 -14.86 -10.68 7.68
N LYS A 100 -15.82 -10.28 6.85
CA LYS A 100 -16.97 -11.12 6.46
C LYS A 100 -16.61 -12.26 5.51
N TYR A 101 -15.46 -12.19 4.84
CA TYR A 101 -15.02 -13.21 3.88
C TYR A 101 -14.06 -14.23 4.49
N HIS A 102 -13.20 -13.80 5.41
CA HIS A 102 -12.25 -14.64 6.13
C HIS A 102 -11.68 -13.88 7.33
N THR A 103 -11.03 -14.58 8.26
CA THR A 103 -10.22 -13.96 9.32
C THR A 103 -9.10 -13.11 8.70
N VAL A 104 -8.95 -11.87 9.17
CA VAL A 104 -7.88 -10.95 8.78
C VAL A 104 -6.68 -11.18 9.69
N ALA A 105 -5.53 -11.51 9.11
CA ALA A 105 -4.29 -11.69 9.85
C ALA A 105 -3.82 -10.35 10.49
N PRO A 106 -2.98 -10.40 11.54
CA PRO A 106 -2.38 -9.19 12.10
C PRO A 106 -1.60 -8.39 11.05
N ILE A 107 -1.83 -7.08 10.98
CA ILE A 107 -1.18 -6.17 10.04
C ILE A 107 0.33 -6.21 10.20
N LEU A 108 1.04 -6.38 9.08
CA LEU A 108 2.50 -6.30 9.06
C LEU A 108 2.91 -4.83 9.05
N GLY A 109 3.41 -4.36 10.19
CA GLY A 109 3.96 -3.03 10.37
C GLY A 109 5.38 -2.88 9.80
N MET A 110 5.94 -1.69 9.96
CA MET A 110 7.30 -1.33 9.57
C MET A 110 8.10 -0.98 10.84
N GLU A 111 9.29 -1.54 10.98
CA GLU A 111 10.15 -1.32 12.16
C GLU A 111 10.48 0.17 12.36
N ASN A 112 10.88 0.85 11.28
CA ASN A 112 11.12 2.29 11.29
C ASN A 112 10.16 3.00 10.32
N PRO A 113 9.02 3.54 10.79
CA PRO A 113 7.97 4.10 9.92
C PRO A 113 8.29 5.46 9.29
N TYR A 114 9.56 5.84 9.21
CA TYR A 114 10.04 7.15 8.74
C TYR A 114 11.01 7.01 7.56
N TYR A 115 11.10 8.07 6.74
CA TYR A 115 12.03 8.21 5.61
C TYR A 115 11.97 7.06 4.58
N TYR A 116 10.80 6.45 4.43
CA TYR A 116 10.62 5.25 3.63
C TYR A 116 10.31 5.53 2.16
N ARG A 117 9.88 6.75 1.79
CA ARG A 117 9.50 7.09 0.41
C ARG A 117 10.73 7.29 -0.45
N ASN A 118 11.00 6.33 -1.32
CA ASN A 118 12.10 6.35 -2.30
C ASN A 118 11.86 7.32 -3.48
N LYS A 119 10.66 7.91 -3.58
CA LYS A 119 10.27 8.88 -4.59
C LYS A 119 9.68 10.11 -3.93
N VAL A 120 10.30 11.26 -4.15
CA VAL A 120 9.87 12.55 -3.62
C VAL A 120 9.50 13.46 -4.76
N GLN A 121 8.36 14.13 -4.64
CA GLN A 121 7.87 15.08 -5.63
C GLN A 121 7.55 16.41 -4.94
N ALA A 122 8.26 17.46 -5.35
CA ALA A 122 8.01 18.81 -4.88
C ALA A 122 7.49 19.70 -6.00
N ALA A 123 6.39 20.42 -5.73
CA ALA A 123 5.96 21.56 -6.52
C ALA A 123 6.75 22.81 -6.13
N PHE A 124 7.03 23.66 -7.11
CA PHE A 124 7.75 24.92 -6.90
C PHE A 124 6.82 26.09 -7.14
N ALA A 125 6.89 27.10 -6.27
CA ALA A 125 6.08 28.30 -6.40
C ALA A 125 6.86 29.55 -5.99
N LEU A 126 6.36 30.70 -6.43
CA LEU A 126 6.84 32.00 -6.00
C LEU A 126 5.86 32.58 -4.98
N THR A 127 6.36 32.97 -3.81
CA THR A 127 5.54 33.68 -2.82
C THR A 127 5.26 35.11 -3.26
N ARG A 128 4.32 35.78 -2.58
CA ARG A 128 4.03 37.21 -2.80
C ARG A 128 5.29 38.09 -2.66
N ASP A 129 6.19 37.72 -1.76
CA ASP A 129 7.46 38.42 -1.53
C ASP A 129 8.56 38.02 -2.53
N LYS A 130 8.21 37.38 -3.65
CA LYS A 130 9.13 36.90 -4.70
C LYS A 130 10.18 35.90 -4.20
N ARG A 131 9.90 35.16 -3.11
CA ARG A 131 10.76 34.07 -2.65
C ARG A 131 10.35 32.76 -3.30
N VAL A 132 11.33 31.99 -3.74
CA VAL A 132 11.09 30.65 -4.29
C VAL A 132 10.89 29.67 -3.14
N ILE A 133 9.79 28.94 -3.18
CA ILE A 133 9.48 27.87 -2.23
C ILE A 133 9.28 26.54 -2.97
N SER A 134 9.49 25.44 -2.26
CA SER A 134 9.16 24.10 -2.72
C SER A 134 8.37 23.35 -1.65
N GLY A 135 7.51 22.43 -2.08
CA GLY A 135 6.81 21.54 -1.16
C GLY A 135 5.62 20.85 -1.81
N VAL A 136 4.56 20.63 -1.02
CA VAL A 136 3.38 19.88 -1.43
C VAL A 136 2.18 20.79 -1.61
N TYR A 137 1.19 20.34 -2.37
CA TYR A 137 -0.09 21.03 -2.43
C TYR A 137 -0.87 20.88 -1.12
N GLN A 138 -1.43 21.98 -0.63
CA GLN A 138 -2.41 21.96 0.44
C GLN A 138 -3.63 21.16 0.00
N ALA A 139 -4.19 20.35 0.91
CA ALA A 139 -5.31 19.46 0.62
C ALA A 139 -6.44 20.19 -0.15
N SER A 140 -6.87 19.58 -1.25
CA SER A 140 -7.94 20.09 -2.13
C SER A 140 -7.66 21.45 -2.81
N THR A 141 -6.39 21.85 -2.95
CA THR A 141 -6.00 23.10 -3.63
C THR A 141 -4.73 22.91 -4.48
N HIS A 142 -4.37 23.91 -5.29
CA HIS A 142 -3.04 24.00 -5.94
C HIS A 142 -2.11 24.99 -5.21
N HIS A 143 -2.40 25.31 -3.95
CA HIS A 143 -1.53 26.16 -3.14
C HIS A 143 -0.37 25.36 -2.58
N VAL A 144 0.86 25.76 -2.92
CA VAL A 144 2.07 25.10 -2.43
C VAL A 144 2.34 25.50 -0.98
N VAL A 145 2.37 24.50 -0.10
CA VAL A 145 2.85 24.62 1.29
C VAL A 145 4.36 24.40 1.26
N ALA A 146 5.12 25.36 1.77
CA ALA A 146 6.57 25.22 1.89
C ALA A 146 6.91 24.05 2.84
N VAL A 147 7.74 23.13 2.35
CA VAL A 147 8.26 21.98 3.10
C VAL A 147 9.79 22.10 3.10
N GLU A 148 10.37 22.20 4.29
CA GLU A 148 11.82 22.18 4.47
C GLU A 148 12.36 20.77 4.64
N SER A 149 11.60 19.91 5.31
CA SER A 149 11.91 18.50 5.51
C SER A 149 10.63 17.71 5.74
N CYS A 150 10.55 16.51 5.21
CA CYS A 150 9.45 15.59 5.47
C CYS A 150 9.95 14.31 6.15
N MET A 151 9.26 13.90 7.23
CA MET A 151 9.65 12.71 7.99
C MET A 151 9.37 11.39 7.27
N THR A 152 8.64 11.41 6.15
CA THR A 152 8.31 10.20 5.38
C THR A 152 9.09 10.11 4.07
N GLU A 153 9.75 11.19 3.64
CA GLU A 153 10.46 11.30 2.38
C GLU A 153 11.93 10.91 2.55
N ASP A 154 12.58 10.39 1.51
CA ASP A 154 14.00 10.11 1.56
C ASP A 154 14.81 11.40 1.86
N ARG A 155 15.70 11.33 2.85
CA ARG A 155 16.45 12.49 3.33
C ARG A 155 17.32 13.13 2.25
N LYS A 156 17.88 12.34 1.35
CA LYS A 156 18.73 12.85 0.27
C LYS A 156 17.91 13.47 -0.85
N ALA A 157 16.76 12.89 -1.15
CA ALA A 157 15.82 13.50 -2.07
C ALA A 157 15.36 14.89 -1.58
N ASP A 158 15.03 15.04 -0.30
CA ASP A 158 14.69 16.34 0.32
C ASP A 158 15.84 17.36 0.19
N GLU A 159 17.07 16.95 0.50
CA GLU A 159 18.27 17.79 0.42
C GLU A 159 18.56 18.28 -1.01
N ILE A 160 18.42 17.39 -2.00
CA ILE A 160 18.57 17.71 -3.42
C ILE A 160 17.52 18.73 -3.86
N ILE A 161 16.25 18.55 -3.46
CA ILE A 161 15.17 19.48 -3.76
C ILE A 161 15.45 20.86 -3.15
N GLY A 162 15.90 20.90 -1.89
CA GLY A 162 16.30 22.14 -1.21
C GLY A 162 17.45 22.84 -1.93
N THR A 163 18.42 22.09 -2.44
CA THR A 163 19.54 22.62 -3.24
C THR A 163 19.07 23.20 -4.57
N ILE A 164 18.19 22.49 -5.30
CA ILE A 164 17.61 22.97 -6.55
C ILE A 164 16.82 24.27 -6.32
N ARG A 165 16.05 24.34 -5.23
CA ARG A 165 15.36 25.55 -4.79
C ARG A 165 16.33 26.72 -4.59
N GLY A 166 17.46 26.49 -3.93
CA GLY A 166 18.49 27.50 -3.71
C GLY A 166 19.21 27.95 -4.99
N LEU A 167 19.28 27.10 -6.01
CA LEU A 167 19.95 27.41 -7.29
C LEU A 167 19.10 28.25 -8.24
N LEU A 168 17.76 28.17 -8.17
CA LEU A 168 16.87 28.89 -9.10
C LEU A 168 17.19 30.39 -9.24
N PRO A 169 17.39 31.16 -8.13
CA PRO A 169 17.71 32.59 -8.22
C PRO A 169 19.04 32.89 -8.94
N SER A 170 20.11 32.15 -8.66
CA SER A 170 21.43 32.41 -9.26
C SER A 170 21.45 32.14 -10.77
N PHE A 171 20.58 31.23 -11.23
CA PHE A 171 20.40 30.93 -12.65
C PHE A 171 19.31 31.77 -13.33
N LYS A 172 18.69 32.72 -12.61
CA LYS A 172 17.58 33.56 -13.09
C LYS A 172 16.40 32.74 -13.61
N LEU A 173 16.16 31.58 -13.00
CA LEU A 173 15.06 30.67 -13.34
C LEU A 173 13.91 30.90 -12.37
N LEU A 174 12.69 30.94 -12.89
CA LEU A 174 11.48 31.15 -12.11
C LEU A 174 10.65 29.87 -12.02
N PRO A 175 9.98 29.60 -10.89
CA PRO A 175 8.92 28.61 -10.83
C PRO A 175 7.84 28.90 -11.87
N TYR A 176 7.23 27.84 -12.38
CA TYR A 176 6.09 27.93 -13.27
C TYR A 176 4.83 28.33 -12.50
N ASN A 177 4.06 29.25 -13.07
CA ASN A 177 2.80 29.72 -12.54
C ASN A 177 1.67 29.21 -13.44
N GLU A 178 0.81 28.35 -12.89
CA GLU A 178 -0.25 27.67 -13.64
C GLU A 178 -1.34 28.62 -14.14
N ASP A 179 -1.63 29.69 -13.39
CA ASP A 179 -2.65 30.69 -13.77
C ASP A 179 -2.22 31.52 -14.99
N SER A 180 -0.96 31.91 -15.05
CA SER A 180 -0.40 32.74 -16.13
C SER A 180 0.22 31.93 -17.27
N GLY A 181 0.46 30.64 -17.07
CA GLY A 181 1.16 29.77 -18.02
C GLY A 181 2.62 30.13 -18.27
N ARG A 182 3.27 30.82 -17.31
CA ARG A 182 4.63 31.36 -17.46
C ARG A 182 5.58 30.80 -16.41
N GLY A 183 6.87 30.79 -16.73
CA GLY A 183 7.94 30.34 -15.86
C GLY A 183 8.63 29.08 -16.38
N PHE A 184 9.58 28.57 -15.62
CA PHE A 184 10.46 27.49 -16.04
C PHE A 184 10.15 26.18 -15.33
N LEU A 185 10.32 26.11 -14.00
CA LEU A 185 10.27 24.86 -13.24
C LEU A 185 8.90 24.65 -12.59
N ARG A 186 8.21 23.56 -12.94
CA ARG A 186 6.93 23.15 -12.33
C ARG A 186 7.15 22.32 -11.08
N HIS A 187 7.88 21.21 -11.28
CA HIS A 187 8.12 20.20 -10.26
C HIS A 187 9.55 19.69 -10.33
N VAL A 188 10.00 19.14 -9.22
CA VAL A 188 11.16 18.25 -9.18
C VAL A 188 10.69 16.91 -8.65
N LEU A 189 11.03 15.86 -9.38
CA LEU A 189 10.84 14.48 -8.97
C LEU A 189 12.22 13.87 -8.72
N VAL A 190 12.47 13.38 -7.51
CA VAL A 190 13.67 12.62 -7.18
C VAL A 190 13.28 11.18 -6.88
N LYS A 191 13.90 10.22 -7.57
CA LYS A 191 13.82 8.79 -7.25
C LYS A 191 15.18 8.32 -6.76
N ARG A 192 15.20 7.54 -5.69
CA ARG A 192 16.41 6.89 -5.16
C ARG A 192 16.22 5.39 -5.17
N GLY A 193 17.17 4.64 -5.73
CA GLY A 193 17.27 3.21 -5.50
C GLY A 193 17.67 2.98 -4.04
N PHE A 194 16.84 2.31 -3.28
CA PHE A 194 17.01 2.15 -1.84
C PHE A 194 18.19 1.25 -1.51
N GLN A 195 18.36 0.14 -2.25
CA GLN A 195 19.50 -0.76 -2.09
C GLN A 195 20.70 -0.30 -2.90
N SER A 196 20.50 0.15 -4.14
CA SER A 196 21.60 0.55 -5.02
C SER A 196 22.24 1.90 -4.65
N GLY A 197 21.49 2.76 -3.95
CA GLY A 197 21.87 4.15 -3.69
C GLY A 197 21.83 5.08 -4.91
N GLN A 198 21.46 4.58 -6.10
CA GLN A 198 21.42 5.40 -7.32
C GLN A 198 20.34 6.47 -7.23
N ILE A 199 20.62 7.68 -7.70
CA ILE A 199 19.68 8.81 -7.62
C ILE A 199 19.38 9.38 -9.00
N MET A 200 18.08 9.47 -9.30
CA MET A 200 17.54 10.12 -10.48
C MET A 200 16.84 11.42 -10.09
N VAL A 201 17.26 12.52 -10.69
CA VAL A 201 16.59 13.82 -10.57
C VAL A 201 15.89 14.15 -11.89
N THR A 202 14.59 14.39 -11.86
CA THR A 202 13.80 14.83 -13.01
C THR A 202 13.31 16.25 -12.78
N LEU A 203 13.81 17.18 -13.58
CA LEU A 203 13.36 18.57 -13.61
C LEU A 203 12.16 18.67 -14.56
N VAL A 204 10.97 18.91 -14.01
CA VAL A 204 9.75 19.08 -14.80
C VAL A 204 9.57 20.54 -15.15
N THR A 205 9.65 20.86 -16.44
CA THR A 205 9.65 22.25 -16.92
C THR A 205 8.42 22.56 -17.76
N GLY A 206 7.94 23.82 -17.69
CA GLY A 206 6.86 24.31 -18.54
C GLY A 206 7.29 24.64 -19.97
N THR A 207 8.60 24.74 -20.21
CA THR A 207 9.20 25.12 -21.49
C THR A 207 10.38 24.22 -21.84
N PRO A 208 10.63 23.94 -23.14
CA PRO A 208 11.83 23.22 -23.60
C PRO A 208 13.12 24.03 -23.46
N LEU A 209 13.05 25.35 -23.27
CA LEU A 209 14.23 26.21 -23.18
C LEU A 209 14.81 26.19 -21.76
N PHE A 210 16.05 25.70 -21.63
CA PHE A 210 16.79 25.68 -20.37
C PHE A 210 18.10 26.48 -20.51
N PRO A 211 18.10 27.78 -20.18
CA PRO A 211 19.30 28.61 -20.19
C PRO A 211 20.35 28.07 -19.23
N SER A 212 21.63 28.08 -19.65
CA SER A 212 22.77 27.63 -18.85
C SER A 212 22.62 26.20 -18.28
N LYS A 213 21.86 25.34 -18.97
CA LYS A 213 21.60 23.93 -18.61
C LYS A 213 22.86 23.19 -18.13
N ASN A 214 23.96 23.28 -18.87
CA ASN A 214 25.19 22.54 -18.55
C ASN A 214 25.80 23.04 -17.23
N HIS A 215 25.78 24.35 -16.99
CA HIS A 215 26.26 24.93 -15.73
C HIS A 215 25.34 24.59 -14.55
N PHE A 216 24.02 24.56 -14.77
CA PHE A 216 23.08 24.13 -13.73
C PHE A 216 23.31 22.67 -13.34
N VAL A 217 23.44 21.78 -14.33
CA VAL A 217 23.74 20.37 -14.13
C VAL A 217 25.07 20.17 -13.41
N ALA A 218 26.12 20.91 -13.80
CA ALA A 218 27.42 20.86 -13.14
C ALA A 218 27.34 21.31 -11.67
N ALA A 219 26.69 22.45 -11.40
CA ALA A 219 26.55 22.99 -10.05
C ALA A 219 25.69 22.11 -9.13
N LEU A 220 24.72 21.36 -9.68
CA LEU A 220 23.95 20.39 -8.92
C LEU A 220 24.80 19.17 -8.56
N ARG A 221 25.57 18.64 -9.53
CA ARG A 221 26.45 17.47 -9.34
C ARG A 221 27.65 17.77 -8.44
N GLU A 222 28.14 18.99 -8.42
CA GLU A 222 29.21 19.41 -7.51
C GLU A 222 28.75 19.33 -6.04
N ARG A 223 27.50 19.69 -5.77
CA ARG A 223 26.90 19.62 -4.43
C ARG A 223 26.39 18.23 -4.07
N HIS A 224 25.98 17.46 -5.07
CA HIS A 224 25.39 16.12 -4.93
C HIS A 224 26.06 15.15 -5.91
N PRO A 225 27.33 14.76 -5.67
CA PRO A 225 28.08 13.87 -6.55
C PRO A 225 27.47 12.46 -6.65
N GLU A 226 26.62 12.07 -5.71
CA GLU A 226 25.87 10.80 -5.69
C GLU A 226 24.75 10.71 -6.75
N ILE A 227 24.38 11.83 -7.40
CA ILE A 227 23.40 11.81 -8.48
C ILE A 227 23.96 11.05 -9.68
N THR A 228 23.27 9.99 -10.08
CA THR A 228 23.65 9.15 -11.22
C THR A 228 22.94 9.56 -12.51
N THR A 229 21.73 10.10 -12.41
CA THR A 229 20.90 10.44 -13.58
C THR A 229 20.19 11.79 -13.38
N ILE A 230 20.25 12.67 -14.39
CA ILE A 230 19.46 13.91 -14.43
C ILE A 230 18.67 13.95 -15.74
N LEU A 231 17.37 14.17 -15.60
CA LEU A 231 16.40 14.26 -16.68
C LEU A 231 15.73 15.63 -16.69
N MET A 232 15.33 16.07 -17.87
CA MET A 232 14.40 17.17 -18.08
C MET A 232 13.14 16.61 -18.71
N ASN A 233 12.01 16.74 -18.03
CA ASN A 233 10.70 16.38 -18.55
C ASN A 233 9.92 17.65 -18.87
N ILE A 234 9.35 17.76 -20.07
CA ILE A 234 8.67 18.96 -20.54
C ILE A 234 7.16 18.75 -20.46
N ASN A 235 6.50 19.56 -19.64
CA ASN A 235 5.06 19.55 -19.46
C ASN A 235 4.49 20.98 -19.60
N SER A 236 4.12 21.35 -20.82
CA SER A 236 3.47 22.63 -21.14
C SER A 236 1.94 22.59 -21.05
N SER A 237 1.34 21.45 -20.70
CA SER A 237 -0.10 21.25 -20.69
C SER A 237 -0.74 21.73 -19.39
N SER A 238 -1.99 22.20 -19.47
CA SER A 238 -2.85 22.39 -18.29
C SER A 238 -3.48 21.05 -17.91
N THR A 239 -2.77 20.30 -17.07
CA THR A 239 -3.16 18.95 -16.62
C THR A 239 -2.66 18.72 -15.20
N SER A 240 -3.35 17.84 -14.46
CA SER A 240 -2.90 17.37 -13.14
C SER A 240 -1.76 16.35 -13.23
N MET A 241 -1.45 15.83 -14.43
CA MET A 241 -0.30 14.97 -14.63
C MET A 241 0.99 15.76 -14.43
N VAL A 242 1.89 15.21 -13.62
CA VAL A 242 3.17 15.85 -13.27
C VAL A 242 4.12 15.79 -14.45
N LEU A 243 4.30 14.59 -15.01
CA LEU A 243 5.17 14.36 -16.16
C LEU A 243 4.40 14.63 -17.45
N GLY A 244 5.05 15.32 -18.37
CA GLY A 244 4.64 15.47 -19.76
C GLY A 244 5.24 14.40 -20.66
N PRO A 245 4.91 14.45 -21.96
CA PRO A 245 5.22 13.38 -22.92
C PRO A 245 6.67 13.39 -23.41
N VAL A 246 7.42 14.49 -23.22
CA VAL A 246 8.79 14.63 -23.73
C VAL A 246 9.79 14.59 -22.60
N GLU A 247 10.76 13.70 -22.71
CA GLU A 247 11.87 13.55 -21.78
C GLU A 247 13.21 13.74 -22.51
N LYS A 248 14.15 14.42 -21.85
CA LYS A 248 15.53 14.62 -22.33
C LYS A 248 16.51 14.24 -21.23
N VAL A 249 17.46 13.37 -21.55
CA VAL A 249 18.57 13.04 -20.65
C VAL A 249 19.54 14.22 -20.62
N LEU A 250 19.81 14.73 -19.42
CA LEU A 250 20.80 15.79 -19.20
C LEU A 250 22.13 15.24 -18.69
N TYR A 251 22.08 14.14 -17.94
CA TYR A 251 23.24 13.44 -17.40
C TYR A 251 22.88 11.98 -17.08
N GLY A 252 23.84 11.07 -17.25
CA GLY A 252 23.67 9.66 -16.94
C GLY A 252 22.90 8.86 -18.00
N PRO A 253 22.48 7.63 -17.68
CA PRO A 253 21.86 6.70 -18.64
C PRO A 253 20.36 6.94 -18.89
N GLY A 254 19.73 7.88 -18.19
CA GLY A 254 18.30 8.18 -18.29
C GLY A 254 17.39 7.25 -17.49
N TYR A 255 17.96 6.39 -16.64
CA TYR A 255 17.26 5.54 -15.70
C TYR A 255 18.11 5.34 -14.44
N ILE A 256 17.55 4.71 -13.41
CA ILE A 256 18.31 4.13 -12.29
C ILE A 256 17.97 2.65 -12.17
N GLU A 257 18.74 1.94 -11.38
CA GLU A 257 18.52 0.55 -11.05
C GLU A 257 18.35 0.40 -9.54
N ASP A 258 17.52 -0.54 -9.11
CA ASP A 258 17.40 -0.91 -7.71
C ASP A 258 17.09 -2.40 -7.56
N THR A 259 17.36 -2.95 -6.38
CA THR A 259 17.09 -4.37 -6.08
C THR A 259 15.85 -4.49 -5.21
N LEU A 260 14.95 -5.40 -5.58
CA LEU A 260 13.75 -5.73 -4.82
C LEU A 260 13.52 -7.24 -4.86
N CYS A 261 13.38 -7.87 -3.70
CA CYS A 261 13.23 -9.33 -3.55
C CYS A 261 14.31 -10.13 -4.30
N GLY A 262 15.53 -9.60 -4.34
CA GLY A 262 16.68 -10.20 -5.03
C GLY A 262 16.65 -10.09 -6.56
N CYS A 263 15.75 -9.30 -7.15
CA CYS A 263 15.73 -8.97 -8.57
C CYS A 263 16.13 -7.51 -8.80
N VAL A 264 16.92 -7.24 -9.84
CA VAL A 264 17.35 -5.90 -10.23
C VAL A 264 16.37 -5.31 -11.25
N PHE A 265 15.81 -4.15 -10.94
CA PHE A 265 14.83 -3.46 -11.79
C PHE A 265 15.40 -2.14 -12.31
N ARG A 266 15.24 -1.92 -13.61
CA ARG A 266 15.42 -0.61 -14.24
C ARG A 266 14.19 0.25 -13.96
N ILE A 267 14.43 1.46 -13.49
CA ILE A 267 13.41 2.44 -13.12
C ILE A 267 13.62 3.72 -13.94
N SER A 268 12.67 4.02 -14.82
CA SER A 268 12.58 5.27 -15.58
C SER A 268 11.77 6.34 -14.82
N ALA A 269 11.77 7.61 -15.24
CA ALA A 269 11.00 8.66 -14.55
C ALA A 269 9.48 8.36 -14.56
N SER A 270 8.96 7.91 -15.69
CA SER A 270 7.54 7.59 -15.90
C SER A 270 7.12 6.23 -15.35
N SER A 271 8.04 5.27 -15.16
CA SER A 271 7.69 3.95 -14.61
C SER A 271 7.06 4.05 -13.22
N PHE A 272 6.01 3.25 -13.01
CA PHE A 272 5.51 2.98 -11.67
C PHE A 272 6.48 2.03 -10.96
N TYR A 273 6.88 2.43 -9.76
CA TYR A 273 7.69 1.63 -8.85
C TYR A 273 7.19 1.92 -7.44
N GLN A 274 7.14 0.90 -6.60
CA GLN A 274 6.58 1.02 -5.27
C GLN A 274 7.39 2.00 -4.43
N ILE A 275 6.68 2.86 -3.68
CA ILE A 275 7.32 3.99 -3.01
C ILE A 275 8.04 3.60 -1.72
N ASN A 276 7.60 2.50 -1.09
CA ASN A 276 8.14 1.99 0.17
C ASN A 276 8.80 0.63 -0.09
N PRO A 277 10.08 0.60 -0.51
CA PRO A 277 10.74 -0.65 -0.92
C PRO A 277 10.82 -1.67 0.21
N VAL A 278 11.00 -1.22 1.46
CA VAL A 278 11.03 -2.10 2.65
C VAL A 278 9.72 -2.88 2.80
N GLN A 279 8.59 -2.19 2.79
CA GLN A 279 7.28 -2.85 2.90
C GLN A 279 6.85 -3.53 1.60
N THR A 280 7.41 -3.13 0.45
CA THR A 280 7.18 -3.82 -0.83
C THR A 280 7.72 -5.24 -0.77
N GLU A 281 8.92 -5.45 -0.20
CA GLU A 281 9.48 -6.79 -0.06
C GLU A 281 8.60 -7.67 0.83
N VAL A 282 8.10 -7.13 1.96
CA VAL A 282 7.16 -7.82 2.85
C VAL A 282 5.87 -8.19 2.12
N LEU A 283 5.26 -7.25 1.40
CA LEU A 283 4.02 -7.44 0.64
C LEU A 283 4.19 -8.51 -0.45
N TYR A 284 5.22 -8.37 -1.28
CA TYR A 284 5.46 -9.27 -2.40
C TYR A 284 5.89 -10.66 -1.94
N GLN A 285 6.76 -10.77 -0.94
CA GLN A 285 7.12 -12.06 -0.38
C GLN A 285 5.87 -12.78 0.15
N LYS A 286 5.00 -12.06 0.87
CA LYS A 286 3.73 -12.64 1.32
C LYS A 286 2.83 -13.08 0.17
N ALA A 287 2.72 -12.27 -0.89
CA ALA A 287 1.96 -12.62 -2.08
C ALA A 287 2.48 -13.90 -2.75
N ILE A 288 3.81 -14.04 -2.88
CA ILE A 288 4.45 -15.24 -3.42
C ILE A 288 4.26 -16.46 -2.51
N ASP A 289 4.36 -16.28 -1.19
CA ASP A 289 4.14 -17.36 -0.23
C ASP A 289 2.70 -17.87 -0.27
N LEU A 290 1.73 -16.95 -0.25
CA LEU A 290 0.30 -17.27 -0.39
C LEU A 290 -0.03 -17.89 -1.75
N ALA A 291 0.69 -17.50 -2.80
CA ALA A 291 0.54 -18.12 -4.11
C ALA A 291 0.87 -19.60 -4.08
N GLY A 292 1.74 -20.08 -3.19
CA GLY A 292 2.05 -21.52 -3.03
C GLY A 292 2.68 -22.14 -4.29
N LEU A 293 3.64 -21.44 -4.90
CA LEU A 293 4.31 -21.88 -6.13
C LEU A 293 5.30 -23.02 -5.84
N SER A 294 5.24 -24.10 -6.65
CA SER A 294 6.03 -25.33 -6.51
C SER A 294 7.01 -25.57 -7.67
N GLY A 295 7.08 -24.64 -8.62
CA GLY A 295 7.88 -24.74 -9.85
C GLY A 295 7.14 -25.36 -11.04
N LYS A 296 5.87 -25.73 -10.87
CA LYS A 296 5.05 -26.41 -11.90
C LYS A 296 3.99 -25.51 -12.51
N GLU A 297 3.66 -24.44 -11.81
CA GLU A 297 2.54 -23.57 -12.10
C GLU A 297 2.81 -22.69 -13.31
N ARG A 298 1.77 -22.51 -14.11
CA ARG A 298 1.65 -21.42 -15.06
C ARG A 298 1.00 -20.22 -14.37
N VAL A 299 1.71 -19.11 -14.37
CA VAL A 299 1.35 -17.87 -13.67
C VAL A 299 1.00 -16.78 -14.68
N LEU A 300 -0.06 -16.04 -14.41
CA LEU A 300 -0.41 -14.80 -15.09
C LEU A 300 -0.26 -13.66 -14.09
N ASP A 301 0.53 -12.66 -14.43
CA ASP A 301 0.68 -11.39 -13.72
C ASP A 301 -0.11 -10.32 -14.50
N ALA A 302 -1.31 -10.01 -14.02
CA ALA A 302 -2.16 -9.00 -14.62
C ALA A 302 -1.85 -7.62 -14.03
N TYR A 303 -1.83 -6.59 -14.89
CA TYR A 303 -1.38 -5.24 -14.51
C TYR A 303 0.11 -5.24 -14.12
N CYS A 304 0.92 -6.02 -14.84
CA CYS A 304 2.27 -6.36 -14.37
C CYS A 304 3.24 -5.17 -14.32
N GLY A 305 2.91 -4.03 -14.92
CA GLY A 305 3.79 -2.86 -14.97
C GLY A 305 5.16 -3.22 -15.55
N ILE A 306 6.22 -2.95 -14.78
CA ILE A 306 7.61 -3.29 -15.17
C ILE A 306 8.00 -4.74 -14.81
N GLY A 307 7.03 -5.58 -14.49
CA GLY A 307 7.18 -7.01 -14.21
C GLY A 307 7.66 -7.34 -12.80
N THR A 308 7.43 -6.49 -11.78
CA THR A 308 7.96 -6.73 -10.43
C THR A 308 7.49 -8.05 -9.85
N ILE A 309 6.19 -8.28 -9.74
CA ILE A 309 5.61 -9.47 -9.14
C ILE A 309 5.94 -10.71 -9.99
N GLY A 310 5.69 -10.65 -11.29
CA GLY A 310 5.94 -11.76 -12.21
C GLY A 310 7.40 -12.22 -12.25
N LEU A 311 8.36 -11.29 -12.26
CA LEU A 311 9.78 -11.67 -12.25
C LEU A 311 10.20 -12.29 -10.92
N ILE A 312 9.67 -11.83 -9.79
CA ILE A 312 9.90 -12.48 -8.49
C ILE A 312 9.29 -13.88 -8.47
N ALA A 313 8.04 -14.02 -8.95
CA ALA A 313 7.33 -15.30 -9.05
C ALA A 313 8.05 -16.31 -9.96
N SER A 314 8.72 -15.84 -11.01
CA SER A 314 9.40 -16.68 -12.00
C SER A 314 10.45 -17.63 -11.40
N ARG A 315 11.04 -17.26 -10.25
CA ARG A 315 12.02 -18.09 -9.53
C ARG A 315 11.43 -19.38 -8.98
N ARG A 316 10.10 -19.43 -8.80
CA ARG A 316 9.36 -20.58 -8.24
C ARG A 316 8.22 -21.05 -9.15
N ALA A 317 8.13 -20.56 -10.38
CA ALA A 317 7.08 -20.92 -11.33
C ALA A 317 7.66 -21.62 -12.56
N ARG A 318 6.84 -22.43 -13.24
CA ARG A 318 7.26 -23.04 -14.51
C ARG A 318 7.33 -22.00 -15.62
N ARG A 319 6.30 -21.16 -15.73
CA ARG A 319 6.18 -20.10 -16.74
C ARG A 319 5.39 -18.94 -16.16
N VAL A 320 5.85 -17.72 -16.42
CA VAL A 320 5.19 -16.48 -16.06
C VAL A 320 4.81 -15.72 -17.32
N ILE A 321 3.58 -15.23 -17.35
CA ILE A 321 3.06 -14.37 -18.40
C ILE A 321 2.67 -13.05 -17.74
N GLY A 322 3.25 -11.94 -18.16
CA GLY A 322 2.85 -10.61 -17.73
C GLY A 322 2.02 -9.90 -18.80
N VAL A 323 0.93 -9.25 -18.40
CA VAL A 323 0.10 -8.44 -19.32
C VAL A 323 -0.09 -7.03 -18.76
N GLU A 324 0.27 -6.04 -19.58
CA GLU A 324 0.26 -4.62 -19.23
C GLU A 324 -0.18 -3.78 -20.45
N ILE A 325 -1.00 -2.75 -20.23
CA ILE A 325 -1.51 -1.90 -21.31
C ILE A 325 -0.45 -0.88 -21.76
N ASN A 326 0.41 -0.44 -20.85
CA ASN A 326 1.46 0.53 -21.10
C ASN A 326 2.66 -0.12 -21.81
N ARG A 327 2.87 0.28 -23.07
CA ARG A 327 3.98 -0.19 -23.91
C ARG A 327 5.37 0.03 -23.31
N ASP A 328 5.63 1.17 -22.67
CA ASP A 328 6.93 1.46 -22.07
C ASP A 328 7.20 0.55 -20.87
N ALA A 329 6.16 0.26 -20.07
CA ALA A 329 6.25 -0.66 -18.94
C ALA A 329 6.54 -2.10 -19.41
N VAL A 330 5.89 -2.57 -20.48
CA VAL A 330 6.18 -3.88 -21.10
C VAL A 330 7.62 -3.97 -21.60
N ARG A 331 8.14 -2.90 -22.23
CA ARG A 331 9.54 -2.83 -22.67
C ARG A 331 10.48 -2.92 -21.47
N ASP A 332 10.19 -2.18 -20.41
CA ASP A 332 10.98 -2.20 -19.18
C ASP A 332 10.93 -3.59 -18.50
N ALA A 333 9.77 -4.25 -18.49
CA ALA A 333 9.60 -5.61 -17.98
C ALA A 333 10.44 -6.65 -18.75
N ALA A 334 10.43 -6.60 -20.08
CA ALA A 334 11.27 -7.46 -20.91
C ALA A 334 12.77 -7.18 -20.70
N ALA A 335 13.17 -5.92 -20.49
CA ALA A 335 14.54 -5.57 -20.16
C ALA A 335 14.94 -6.08 -18.77
N ASN A 336 14.04 -5.99 -17.79
CA ASN A 336 14.24 -6.52 -16.44
C ASN A 336 14.36 -8.05 -16.44
N ALA A 337 13.58 -8.76 -17.25
CA ALA A 337 13.70 -10.21 -17.41
C ALA A 337 15.10 -10.62 -17.87
N ARG A 338 15.60 -9.98 -18.94
CA ARG A 338 16.95 -10.22 -19.48
C ARG A 338 18.04 -9.90 -18.46
N ARG A 339 17.88 -8.79 -17.73
CA ARG A 339 18.82 -8.33 -16.70
C ARG A 339 18.96 -9.32 -15.54
N ASN A 340 17.86 -9.97 -15.17
CA ASN A 340 17.84 -10.98 -14.11
C ASN A 340 18.10 -12.39 -14.64
N HIS A 341 18.45 -12.54 -15.93
CA HIS A 341 18.67 -13.84 -16.58
C HIS A 341 17.45 -14.78 -16.47
N ILE A 342 16.24 -14.21 -16.49
CA ILE A 342 14.98 -14.95 -16.39
C ILE A 342 14.51 -15.32 -17.79
N GLY A 343 14.55 -16.62 -18.12
CA GLY A 343 14.14 -17.16 -19.42
C GLY A 343 12.71 -17.69 -19.49
N ASN A 344 12.02 -17.81 -18.35
CA ASN A 344 10.66 -18.38 -18.23
C ASN A 344 9.57 -17.33 -18.01
N ALA A 345 9.85 -16.04 -18.28
CA ALA A 345 8.89 -14.95 -18.17
C ALA A 345 8.72 -14.22 -19.51
N GLU A 346 7.47 -14.06 -19.94
CA GLU A 346 7.09 -13.40 -21.19
C GLU A 346 6.12 -12.26 -20.92
N PHE A 347 6.24 -11.14 -21.64
CA PHE A 347 5.44 -9.93 -21.40
C PHE A 347 4.71 -9.48 -22.67
N TYR A 348 3.43 -9.17 -22.54
CA TYR A 348 2.56 -8.79 -23.64
C TYR A 348 1.92 -7.43 -23.39
N GLN A 349 1.86 -6.61 -24.44
CA GLN A 349 1.08 -5.38 -24.42
C GLN A 349 -0.39 -5.69 -24.69
N GLY A 350 -1.29 -5.38 -23.76
CA GLY A 350 -2.71 -5.58 -23.97
C GLY A 350 -3.57 -5.42 -22.72
N ASP A 351 -4.88 -5.56 -22.90
CA ASP A 351 -5.83 -5.69 -21.80
C ASP A 351 -5.78 -7.11 -21.23
N ALA A 352 -5.54 -7.24 -19.93
CA ALA A 352 -5.42 -8.55 -19.28
C ALA A 352 -6.72 -9.36 -19.28
N GLY A 353 -7.89 -8.69 -19.31
CA GLY A 353 -9.19 -9.36 -19.43
C GLY A 353 -9.37 -10.00 -20.81
N GLU A 354 -9.08 -9.25 -21.87
CA GLU A 354 -9.09 -9.78 -23.24
C GLU A 354 -8.06 -10.90 -23.43
N PHE A 355 -6.87 -10.77 -22.86
CA PHE A 355 -5.84 -11.81 -22.90
C PHE A 355 -6.34 -13.10 -22.23
N MET A 356 -6.96 -13.02 -21.06
CA MET A 356 -7.56 -14.18 -20.39
C MET A 356 -8.71 -14.81 -21.20
N ARG A 357 -9.52 -14.01 -21.89
CA ARG A 357 -10.57 -14.50 -22.78
C ARG A 357 -9.98 -15.29 -23.95
N GLN A 358 -8.92 -14.77 -24.58
CA GLN A 358 -8.21 -15.49 -25.65
C GLN A 358 -7.61 -16.80 -25.16
N MET A 359 -7.00 -16.82 -23.97
CA MET A 359 -6.51 -18.05 -23.33
C MET A 359 -7.64 -19.06 -23.13
N GLN A 360 -8.79 -18.61 -22.63
CA GLN A 360 -9.97 -19.47 -22.44
C GLN A 360 -10.45 -20.07 -23.77
N GLU A 361 -10.54 -19.26 -24.83
CA GLU A 361 -10.96 -19.69 -26.17
C GLU A 361 -9.99 -20.69 -26.80
N ALA A 362 -8.69 -20.53 -26.52
CA ALA A 362 -7.65 -21.48 -26.91
C ALA A 362 -7.63 -22.77 -26.06
N GLY A 363 -8.53 -22.90 -25.06
CA GLY A 363 -8.57 -24.05 -24.16
C GLY A 363 -7.37 -24.13 -23.21
N GLU A 364 -6.67 -23.00 -23.01
CA GLU A 364 -5.48 -22.93 -22.17
C GLU A 364 -5.86 -22.85 -20.69
N LYS A 365 -5.07 -23.54 -19.85
CA LYS A 365 -5.24 -23.52 -18.40
C LYS A 365 -4.28 -22.53 -17.74
N LEU A 366 -4.75 -21.94 -16.64
CA LEU A 366 -3.98 -21.06 -15.76
C LEU A 366 -4.05 -21.59 -14.33
N ASP A 367 -2.91 -21.69 -13.63
CA ASP A 367 -2.89 -22.20 -12.26
C ASP A 367 -3.03 -21.07 -11.23
N VAL A 368 -2.30 -19.96 -11.44
CA VAL A 368 -2.25 -18.83 -10.53
C VAL A 368 -2.38 -17.52 -11.30
N LEU A 369 -3.26 -16.64 -10.81
CA LEU A 369 -3.36 -15.26 -11.24
C LEU A 369 -2.87 -14.34 -10.13
N PHE A 370 -1.85 -13.51 -10.40
CA PHE A 370 -1.58 -12.31 -9.62
C PHE A 370 -2.34 -11.13 -10.24
N MET A 371 -2.91 -10.28 -9.39
CA MET A 371 -3.51 -9.02 -9.82
C MET A 371 -3.22 -7.91 -8.80
N ASP A 372 -2.70 -6.80 -9.29
CA ASP A 372 -2.45 -5.56 -8.54
C ASP A 372 -3.11 -4.37 -9.28
N PRO A 373 -4.45 -4.28 -9.28
CA PRO A 373 -5.17 -3.28 -10.05
C PRO A 373 -4.99 -1.86 -9.47
N PRO A 374 -5.31 -0.80 -10.25
CA PRO A 374 -5.33 0.57 -9.75
C PRO A 374 -6.38 0.74 -8.63
N ARG A 375 -6.35 1.90 -7.94
CA ARG A 375 -7.26 2.22 -6.80
C ARG A 375 -8.76 2.00 -7.05
N ALA A 376 -9.21 2.07 -8.30
CA ALA A 376 -10.59 1.81 -8.70
C ALA A 376 -11.01 0.33 -8.59
N GLY A 377 -10.04 -0.57 -8.35
CA GLY A 377 -10.18 -2.02 -8.44
C GLY A 377 -10.24 -2.49 -9.90
N SER A 378 -10.65 -3.74 -10.09
CA SER A 378 -10.80 -4.31 -11.43
C SER A 378 -12.19 -4.07 -12.02
N SER A 379 -12.26 -4.00 -13.35
CA SER A 379 -13.52 -3.89 -14.07
C SER A 379 -14.36 -5.18 -13.97
N ARG A 380 -15.68 -5.05 -14.17
CA ARG A 380 -16.57 -6.23 -14.25
C ARG A 380 -16.20 -7.16 -15.40
N THR A 381 -15.71 -6.61 -16.51
CA THR A 381 -15.27 -7.40 -17.67
C THR A 381 -14.04 -8.23 -17.32
N PHE A 382 -13.04 -7.64 -16.67
CA PHE A 382 -11.86 -8.36 -16.19
C PHE A 382 -12.24 -9.47 -15.20
N LEU A 383 -13.02 -9.16 -14.16
CA LEU A 383 -13.42 -10.16 -13.17
C LEU A 383 -14.25 -11.29 -13.78
N SER A 384 -15.06 -10.99 -14.81
CA SER A 384 -15.80 -12.02 -15.54
C SER A 384 -14.86 -12.94 -16.33
N ALA A 385 -13.81 -12.40 -16.93
CA ALA A 385 -12.76 -13.20 -17.57
C ALA A 385 -12.01 -14.08 -16.55
N VAL A 386 -11.71 -13.57 -15.35
CA VAL A 386 -11.14 -14.39 -14.24
C VAL A 386 -12.08 -15.53 -13.86
N ALA A 387 -13.38 -15.25 -13.73
CA ALA A 387 -14.37 -16.27 -13.40
C ALA A 387 -14.48 -17.36 -14.48
N ALA A 388 -14.42 -16.97 -15.75
CA ALA A 388 -14.53 -17.85 -16.91
C ALA A 388 -13.27 -18.69 -17.13
N LEU A 389 -12.08 -18.09 -17.09
CA LEU A 389 -10.80 -18.79 -17.19
C LEU A 389 -10.54 -19.71 -15.98
N ALA A 390 -11.12 -19.36 -14.83
CA ALA A 390 -11.17 -20.22 -13.65
C ALA A 390 -9.79 -20.66 -13.09
N PRO A 391 -8.79 -19.77 -12.92
CA PRO A 391 -7.55 -20.15 -12.26
C PRO A 391 -7.79 -20.77 -10.87
N GLN A 392 -6.95 -21.73 -10.50
CA GLN A 392 -7.10 -22.43 -9.21
C GLN A 392 -6.90 -21.47 -8.04
N ARG A 393 -5.97 -20.52 -8.18
CA ARG A 393 -5.62 -19.52 -7.17
C ARG A 393 -5.58 -18.12 -7.79
N VAL A 394 -6.10 -17.15 -7.05
CA VAL A 394 -6.00 -15.73 -7.37
C VAL A 394 -5.37 -15.03 -6.17
N VAL A 395 -4.24 -14.37 -6.37
CA VAL A 395 -3.59 -13.51 -5.38
C VAL A 395 -3.89 -12.07 -5.77
N TYR A 396 -4.81 -11.46 -5.02
CA TYR A 396 -5.23 -10.08 -5.21
C TYR A 396 -4.47 -9.18 -4.24
N ILE A 397 -3.57 -8.37 -4.76
CA ILE A 397 -2.88 -7.28 -4.05
C ILE A 397 -3.67 -5.98 -4.28
N SER A 398 -4.02 -5.25 -3.24
CA SER A 398 -4.78 -4.00 -3.38
C SER A 398 -4.29 -2.92 -2.45
N CYS A 399 -4.25 -1.69 -2.95
CA CYS A 399 -4.07 -0.47 -2.14
C CYS A 399 -5.39 0.17 -1.67
N ASN A 400 -6.52 -0.46 -1.96
CA ASN A 400 -7.84 -0.01 -1.55
C ASN A 400 -8.72 -1.22 -1.12
N PRO A 401 -8.83 -1.48 0.19
CA PRO A 401 -9.64 -2.58 0.70
C PRO A 401 -11.14 -2.45 0.39
N GLU A 402 -11.68 -1.24 0.16
CA GLU A 402 -13.10 -1.04 -0.15
C GLU A 402 -13.46 -1.58 -1.55
N THR A 403 -12.69 -1.21 -2.58
CA THR A 403 -12.87 -1.72 -3.94
C THR A 403 -12.49 -3.20 -4.02
N GLN A 404 -11.49 -3.64 -3.25
CA GLN A 404 -11.16 -5.05 -3.12
C GLN A 404 -12.33 -5.88 -2.55
N ALA A 405 -13.02 -5.39 -1.51
CA ALA A 405 -14.20 -6.06 -0.94
C ALA A 405 -15.33 -6.21 -1.98
N ARG A 406 -15.57 -5.19 -2.80
CA ARG A 406 -16.53 -5.23 -3.92
C ARG A 406 -16.17 -6.33 -4.91
N ASP A 407 -14.90 -6.40 -5.32
CA ASP A 407 -14.41 -7.33 -6.33
C ASP A 407 -14.40 -8.78 -5.82
N ILE A 408 -13.94 -8.99 -4.58
CA ILE A 408 -14.01 -10.29 -3.87
C ILE A 408 -15.45 -10.76 -3.80
N GLY A 409 -16.40 -9.87 -3.45
CA GLY A 409 -17.82 -10.22 -3.41
C GLY A 409 -18.34 -10.80 -4.72
N PHE A 410 -17.87 -10.27 -5.86
CA PHE A 410 -18.21 -10.84 -7.17
C PHE A 410 -17.54 -12.18 -7.43
N LEU A 411 -16.24 -12.33 -7.14
CA LEU A 411 -15.54 -13.59 -7.34
C LEU A 411 -16.12 -14.71 -6.47
N VAL A 412 -16.55 -14.40 -5.25
CA VAL A 412 -17.24 -15.34 -4.35
C VAL A 412 -18.57 -15.78 -4.95
N GLN A 413 -19.37 -14.86 -5.53
CA GLN A 413 -20.58 -15.22 -6.27
C GLN A 413 -20.29 -16.12 -7.49
N LYS A 414 -19.06 -16.10 -8.01
CA LYS A 414 -18.59 -16.94 -9.12
C LYS A 414 -17.85 -18.20 -8.66
N GLY A 415 -17.95 -18.55 -7.37
CA GLY A 415 -17.49 -19.83 -6.83
C GLY A 415 -16.07 -19.83 -6.25
N TYR A 416 -15.43 -18.66 -6.12
CA TYR A 416 -14.19 -18.56 -5.35
C TYR A 416 -14.46 -18.51 -3.85
N ARG A 417 -13.48 -18.91 -3.05
CA ARG A 417 -13.46 -18.75 -1.59
C ARG A 417 -12.20 -18.02 -1.17
N VAL A 418 -12.32 -17.11 -0.20
CA VAL A 418 -11.17 -16.45 0.39
C VAL A 418 -10.49 -17.42 1.37
N GLN A 419 -9.18 -17.58 1.23
CA GLN A 419 -8.35 -18.49 2.02
C GLN A 419 -7.42 -17.76 2.99
N ALA A 420 -7.03 -16.53 2.65
CA ALA A 420 -6.16 -15.72 3.50
C ALA A 420 -6.36 -14.23 3.19
N ILE A 421 -6.19 -13.39 4.21
CA ILE A 421 -6.19 -11.93 4.12
C ILE A 421 -5.03 -11.43 4.98
N GLN A 422 -4.02 -10.82 4.35
CA GLN A 422 -2.89 -10.19 5.04
C GLN A 422 -2.86 -8.68 4.75
N PRO A 423 -3.18 -7.82 5.73
CA PRO A 423 -2.88 -6.40 5.63
C PRO A 423 -1.38 -6.14 5.84
N VAL A 424 -0.86 -5.14 5.13
CA VAL A 424 0.51 -4.64 5.23
C VAL A 424 0.45 -3.12 5.31
N ASP A 425 1.18 -2.54 6.26
CA ASP A 425 1.30 -1.10 6.39
C ASP A 425 2.32 -0.55 5.39
N MET A 426 1.93 -0.47 4.12
CA MET A 426 2.78 0.07 3.06
C MET A 426 3.05 1.57 3.20
N PHE A 427 2.14 2.30 3.85
CA PHE A 427 2.20 3.76 3.97
C PHE A 427 1.97 4.21 5.43
N PRO A 428 2.98 4.07 6.30
CA PRO A 428 2.93 4.61 7.65
C PRO A 428 2.52 6.09 7.68
N HIS A 429 1.85 6.52 8.76
CA HIS A 429 1.32 7.88 8.96
C HIS A 429 0.20 8.33 8.02
N THR A 430 -0.19 7.51 7.04
CA THR A 430 -1.36 7.72 6.19
C THR A 430 -2.50 6.78 6.60
N ASN A 431 -3.72 7.05 6.12
CA ASN A 431 -4.85 6.14 6.32
C ASN A 431 -4.86 4.94 5.35
N HIS A 432 -3.90 4.86 4.42
CA HIS A 432 -3.86 3.78 3.43
C HIS A 432 -3.37 2.46 4.05
N VAL A 433 -3.95 1.37 3.56
CA VAL A 433 -3.59 -0.01 3.91
C VAL A 433 -3.48 -0.77 2.60
N GLU A 434 -2.42 -1.55 2.45
CA GLU A 434 -2.34 -2.53 1.37
C GLU A 434 -2.72 -3.91 1.90
N THR A 435 -3.38 -4.71 1.07
CA THR A 435 -3.89 -6.02 1.45
C THR A 435 -3.58 -7.05 0.37
N VAL A 436 -3.08 -8.20 0.81
CA VAL A 436 -2.93 -9.40 -0.03
C VAL A 436 -4.05 -10.37 0.33
N VAL A 437 -4.87 -10.74 -0.65
CA VAL A 437 -5.95 -11.71 -0.48
C VAL A 437 -5.72 -12.90 -1.40
N LEU A 438 -5.72 -14.10 -0.81
CA LEU A 438 -5.72 -15.36 -1.56
C LEU A 438 -7.17 -15.83 -1.74
N LEU A 439 -7.58 -16.01 -2.99
CA LEU A 439 -8.79 -16.70 -3.34
C LEU A 439 -8.47 -18.03 -4.01
N SER A 440 -9.29 -19.05 -3.77
CA SER A 440 -9.17 -20.35 -4.42
C SER A 440 -10.49 -20.83 -4.99
N LYS A 441 -10.40 -21.65 -6.03
CA LYS A 441 -11.54 -22.33 -6.65
C LYS A 441 -11.52 -23.81 -6.26
N GLY A 442 -12.41 -24.22 -5.36
CA GLY A 442 -12.46 -25.60 -4.83
C GLY A 442 -11.44 -25.87 -3.71
N GLU A 443 -11.69 -26.91 -2.90
CA GLU A 443 -10.93 -27.26 -1.69
C GLU A 443 -9.42 -27.35 -1.93
N ILE A 444 -8.64 -26.55 -1.19
CA ILE A 444 -7.20 -26.75 -1.11
C ILE A 444 -6.96 -27.83 -0.06
N ASP A 445 -6.33 -28.93 -0.47
CA ASP A 445 -5.74 -29.94 0.40
C ASP A 445 -4.81 -29.24 1.39
N SER A 446 -5.26 -29.11 2.64
CA SER A 446 -4.61 -28.38 3.74
C SER A 446 -3.17 -28.85 4.02
N LYS A 447 -2.74 -29.94 3.39
CA LYS A 447 -1.39 -30.50 3.44
C LYS A 447 -0.34 -29.76 2.58
N LYS A 448 -0.73 -28.88 1.64
CA LYS A 448 0.20 -28.22 0.71
C LYS A 448 0.58 -26.78 1.04
N VAL A 449 -0.01 -26.18 2.07
CA VAL A 449 0.42 -24.87 2.58
C VAL A 449 1.04 -25.09 3.95
N ARG A 450 2.31 -25.50 4.00
CA ARG A 450 3.11 -25.39 5.22
C ARG A 450 3.50 -23.92 5.38
N VAL A 451 2.73 -23.19 6.17
CA VAL A 451 3.24 -21.97 6.80
C VAL A 451 4.03 -22.44 8.03
N GLU A 452 5.34 -22.47 7.92
CA GLU A 452 6.21 -22.64 9.10
C GLU A 452 6.14 -21.34 9.91
N PHE A 453 5.48 -21.41 11.06
CA PHE A 453 5.56 -20.38 12.08
C PHE A 453 6.72 -20.75 13.02
N SER A 454 7.79 -19.96 13.01
CA SER A 454 8.76 -19.99 14.10
C SER A 454 8.07 -19.46 15.37
N LEU A 455 7.99 -20.29 16.40
CA LEU A 455 7.46 -19.94 17.72
C LEU A 455 8.48 -19.14 18.56
N GLU A 456 9.67 -18.87 18.03
CA GLU A 456 10.77 -18.28 18.80
C GLU A 456 10.63 -16.75 18.99
N ASP A 457 9.78 -16.09 18.20
CA ASP A 457 9.56 -14.63 18.27
C ASP A 457 8.12 -14.20 18.66
N MET A 458 7.28 -15.13 19.11
CA MET A 458 5.95 -14.78 19.61
C MET A 458 6.00 -14.44 21.10
N ASP A 459 5.88 -13.15 21.41
CA ASP A 459 5.61 -12.65 22.76
C ASP A 459 4.30 -13.25 23.30
N MET A 460 4.43 -14.24 24.19
CA MET A 460 3.32 -14.97 24.82
C MET A 460 2.71 -14.22 26.01
N SER A 461 3.06 -12.96 26.27
CA SER A 461 2.57 -12.23 27.45
C SER A 461 1.12 -11.69 27.32
N GLY A 462 0.40 -12.01 26.24
CA GLY A 462 -0.92 -11.44 25.94
C GLY A 462 -2.13 -12.39 25.82
N PHE A 463 -1.97 -13.71 25.90
CA PHE A 463 -3.10 -14.64 25.71
C PHE A 463 -3.68 -15.12 27.04
N GLN A 464 -4.93 -14.75 27.31
CA GLN A 464 -5.73 -15.37 28.37
C GLN A 464 -5.96 -16.86 28.05
N ASN A 465 -5.64 -17.71 29.02
CA ASN A 465 -5.58 -19.18 28.98
C ASN A 465 -6.96 -19.86 28.84
N ASP A 466 -7.53 -19.95 27.64
CA ASP A 466 -8.70 -20.81 27.40
C ASP A 466 -8.57 -21.62 26.09
N ALA A 467 -8.03 -22.84 26.20
CA ALA A 467 -8.05 -23.78 25.07
C ALA A 467 -9.46 -24.32 24.81
N THR A 468 -9.86 -24.29 23.54
CA THR A 468 -11.14 -24.83 23.08
C THR A 468 -11.16 -26.36 23.14
N TYR A 469 -12.36 -26.94 23.17
CA TYR A 469 -12.55 -28.40 23.11
C TYR A 469 -11.89 -29.05 21.88
N GLY A 470 -11.82 -28.34 20.75
CA GLY A 470 -11.13 -28.82 19.56
C GLY A 470 -9.63 -28.98 19.79
N GLN A 471 -9.00 -27.95 20.36
CA GLN A 471 -7.57 -27.93 20.68
C GLN A 471 -7.20 -29.03 21.69
N ILE A 472 -8.04 -29.27 22.70
CA ILE A 472 -7.83 -30.35 23.68
C ILE A 472 -7.91 -31.72 23.00
N LYS A 473 -8.89 -31.95 22.10
CA LYS A 473 -9.01 -33.22 21.36
C LYS A 473 -7.81 -33.49 20.47
N GLU A 474 -7.38 -32.47 19.74
CA GLU A 474 -6.24 -32.57 18.83
C GLU A 474 -4.95 -32.88 19.59
N ARG A 475 -4.72 -32.21 20.72
CA ARG A 475 -3.55 -32.46 21.58
C ARG A 475 -3.52 -33.87 22.16
N VAL A 476 -4.67 -34.38 22.63
CA VAL A 476 -4.77 -35.75 23.14
C VAL A 476 -4.49 -36.77 22.03
N LEU A 477 -5.05 -36.54 20.83
CA LEU A 477 -4.83 -37.41 19.68
C LEU A 477 -3.37 -37.41 19.23
N GLU A 478 -2.73 -36.25 19.17
CA GLU A 478 -1.33 -36.09 18.76
C GLU A 478 -0.37 -36.79 19.73
N LYS A 479 -0.59 -36.61 21.04
CA LYS A 479 0.35 -37.08 22.07
C LYS A 479 0.19 -38.55 22.45
N THR A 480 -1.05 -39.06 22.39
CA THR A 480 -1.36 -40.41 22.90
C THR A 480 -1.99 -41.33 21.85
N GLY A 481 -2.38 -40.81 20.68
CA GLY A 481 -3.15 -41.56 19.69
C GLY A 481 -4.62 -41.81 20.07
N LEU A 482 -5.05 -41.37 21.26
CA LEU A 482 -6.39 -41.63 21.79
C LEU A 482 -7.40 -40.61 21.27
N LYS A 483 -8.60 -41.08 20.87
CA LYS A 483 -9.75 -40.21 20.57
C LYS A 483 -10.61 -39.99 21.82
N VAL A 484 -10.85 -38.72 22.16
CA VAL A 484 -11.66 -38.31 23.32
C VAL A 484 -12.89 -37.50 22.91
N SER A 485 -14.00 -37.66 23.65
CA SER A 485 -15.26 -36.97 23.40
C SER A 485 -15.30 -35.63 24.13
N SER A 486 -16.18 -34.72 23.70
CA SER A 486 -16.43 -33.48 24.47
C SER A 486 -17.00 -33.78 25.86
N LEU A 487 -17.79 -34.84 26.01
CA LEU A 487 -18.32 -35.25 27.32
C LEU A 487 -17.19 -35.57 28.30
N TYR A 488 -16.16 -36.31 27.86
CA TYR A 488 -15.03 -36.65 28.71
C TYR A 488 -14.18 -35.43 29.08
N ILE A 489 -13.94 -34.52 28.14
CA ILE A 489 -13.22 -33.27 28.43
C ILE A 489 -13.99 -32.44 29.46
N ALA A 490 -15.32 -32.37 29.36
CA ALA A 490 -16.17 -31.69 30.35
C ALA A 490 -16.05 -32.34 31.74
N GLN A 491 -16.12 -33.67 31.83
CA GLN A 491 -15.98 -34.42 33.08
C GLN A 491 -14.61 -34.16 33.75
N VAL A 492 -13.52 -34.15 32.97
CA VAL A 492 -12.17 -33.89 33.51
C VAL A 492 -12.00 -32.42 33.92
N LYS A 493 -12.49 -31.47 33.13
CA LYS A 493 -12.50 -30.05 33.51
C LYS A 493 -13.25 -29.81 34.81
N GLN A 494 -14.41 -30.45 34.98
CA GLN A 494 -15.19 -30.38 36.21
C GLN A 494 -14.45 -30.99 37.41
N LYS A 495 -13.73 -32.11 37.21
CA LYS A 495 -12.87 -32.72 38.24
C LYS A 495 -11.74 -31.80 38.72
N HIS A 496 -11.25 -30.92 37.84
CA HIS A 496 -10.21 -29.94 38.15
C HIS A 496 -10.73 -28.54 38.49
N GLY A 497 -12.04 -28.37 38.71
CA GLY A 497 -12.61 -27.10 39.16
C GLY A 497 -12.76 -26.02 38.07
N ILE A 498 -12.60 -26.37 36.80
CA ILE A 498 -12.86 -25.46 35.66
C ILE A 498 -14.36 -25.44 35.40
N ILE A 499 -15.04 -24.37 35.84
CA ILE A 499 -16.50 -24.22 35.70
C ILE A 499 -16.83 -23.69 34.30
N GLU A 500 -17.39 -24.54 33.45
CA GLU A 500 -17.94 -24.12 32.17
C GLU A 500 -19.37 -23.58 32.31
N ARG A 501 -19.74 -22.60 31.47
CA ARG A 501 -21.10 -22.05 31.43
C ARG A 501 -22.13 -23.17 31.26
N GLU A 502 -23.24 -23.09 32.00
CA GLU A 502 -24.31 -24.07 31.93
C GLU A 502 -24.85 -24.21 30.50
N ASN A 503 -24.58 -25.38 29.88
CA ASN A 503 -25.39 -26.08 28.85
C ASN A 503 -24.55 -26.66 27.71
N TYR A 504 -24.00 -27.87 27.89
CA TYR A 504 -23.75 -28.73 26.72
C TYR A 504 -24.09 -30.21 26.87
N ASN A 505 -24.27 -30.76 28.09
CA ASN A 505 -24.55 -32.20 28.26
C ASN A 505 -25.33 -32.57 29.55
N LYS A 506 -26.36 -31.80 29.95
CA LYS A 506 -27.31 -32.32 30.96
C LYS A 506 -28.20 -33.39 30.30
N PRO A 507 -28.38 -34.57 30.90
CA PRO A 507 -29.22 -35.61 30.32
C PRO A 507 -30.68 -35.15 30.26
N LYS A 508 -31.39 -35.51 29.19
CA LYS A 508 -32.81 -35.14 28.98
C LYS A 508 -33.79 -35.90 29.90
N SER A 509 -33.31 -36.84 30.72
CA SER A 509 -34.10 -37.57 31.72
C SER A 509 -33.28 -37.80 33.00
N GLU A 510 -33.95 -37.81 34.15
CA GLU A 510 -33.33 -37.99 35.47
C GLU A 510 -32.67 -39.38 35.66
N ASN A 511 -32.97 -40.35 34.79
CA ASN A 511 -32.47 -41.74 34.88
C ASN A 511 -31.44 -42.12 33.79
N ALA A 512 -30.86 -41.17 33.06
CA ALA A 512 -29.85 -41.49 32.04
C ALA A 512 -28.46 -41.73 32.66
N ARG A 513 -27.99 -42.98 32.63
CA ARG A 513 -26.60 -43.33 32.98
C ARG A 513 -25.63 -42.70 31.96
N GLN A 514 -24.85 -41.70 32.36
CA GLN A 514 -23.79 -41.14 31.52
C GLN A 514 -22.53 -42.02 31.57
N PRO A 515 -21.87 -42.30 30.43
CA PRO A 515 -20.60 -43.01 30.44
C PRO A 515 -19.52 -42.16 31.13
N GLN A 516 -18.78 -42.79 32.05
CA GLN A 516 -17.65 -42.18 32.75
C GLN A 516 -16.39 -42.21 31.88
N CYS A 517 -15.56 -41.18 31.99
CA CYS A 517 -14.27 -41.14 31.30
C CYS A 517 -13.37 -42.30 31.75
N PRO A 518 -12.88 -43.16 30.83
CA PRO A 518 -11.91 -44.19 31.18
C PRO A 518 -10.61 -43.58 31.73
N PRO A 519 -9.93 -44.20 32.72
CA PRO A 519 -8.75 -43.64 33.39
C PRO A 519 -7.62 -43.21 32.44
N GLU A 520 -7.40 -43.99 31.37
CA GLU A 520 -6.39 -43.70 30.34
C GLU A 520 -6.70 -42.40 29.58
N LYS A 521 -7.98 -42.17 29.24
CA LYS A 521 -8.43 -40.96 28.57
C LYS A 521 -8.43 -39.77 29.52
N GLU A 522 -8.73 -40.00 30.79
CA GLU A 522 -8.65 -38.97 31.83
C GLU A 522 -7.22 -38.45 32.00
N ALA A 523 -6.24 -39.35 32.09
CA ALA A 523 -4.83 -38.97 32.19
C ALA A 523 -4.36 -38.15 30.98
N ALA A 524 -4.75 -38.57 29.77
CA ALA A 524 -4.40 -37.87 28.55
C ALA A 524 -5.04 -36.46 28.47
N ILE A 525 -6.31 -36.32 28.86
CA ILE A 525 -6.99 -35.02 28.91
C ILE A 525 -6.34 -34.11 29.97
N THR A 526 -6.02 -34.65 31.15
CA THR A 526 -5.37 -33.91 32.24
C THR A 526 -4.02 -33.34 31.79
N GLU A 527 -3.23 -34.12 31.06
CA GLU A 527 -1.95 -33.67 30.52
C GLU A 527 -2.13 -32.58 29.45
N ALA A 528 -3.16 -32.68 28.62
CA ALA A 528 -3.52 -31.64 27.67
C ALA A 528 -3.95 -30.34 28.37
N LEU A 529 -4.72 -30.42 29.46
CA LEU A 529 -5.11 -29.24 30.24
C LEU A 529 -3.90 -28.54 30.89
N LYS A 530 -2.93 -29.30 31.42
CA LYS A 530 -1.66 -28.75 31.93
C LYS A 530 -0.86 -28.06 30.83
N TYR A 531 -0.80 -28.67 29.65
CA TYR A 531 -0.11 -28.09 28.50
C TYR A 531 -0.69 -26.73 28.08
N PHE A 532 -2.01 -26.57 28.19
CA PHE A 532 -2.69 -25.30 27.91
C PHE A 532 -2.73 -24.34 29.10
N GLY A 533 -2.06 -24.65 30.22
CA GLY A 533 -2.04 -23.81 31.42
C GLY A 533 -3.42 -23.63 32.06
N MET A 534 -4.34 -24.60 31.85
CA MET A 534 -5.71 -24.55 32.38
C MET A 534 -5.83 -25.15 33.79
N ILE A 535 -4.90 -26.02 34.20
CA ILE A 535 -4.83 -26.67 35.52
C ILE A 535 -3.40 -26.75 36.05
#